data_AF-A0A415L9P0-F1
#
_entry.id   AF-A0A415L9P0-F1
#
_cell.length_a   1.000
_cell.length_b   1.000
_cell.length_c   1.000
_cell.angle_alpha   90.00
_cell.angle_beta   90.00
_cell.angle_gamma   90.00
#
_symmetry.space_group_name_H-M   'P 1'
#
loop_
_entity.id
_entity.type
_entity.pdbx_description
1 polymer ?
#
loop_
_entity_poly.entity_id
_entity_poly.type
_entity_poly.pdbx_seq_one_letter_code
_entity_poly.pdbx_strand_id
1 'polypeptide(L)'
;MKKRLITRHPVAELASLLLFGIFVLFLLLMLLFSARIYQQTVKNTNAENTLGTAVSYLTTKFRQHDTVNGIFTGKLDNLSALCFRDTLNDQDYITYIYLDQGNLKELFTSGSSSANASAGTTIAQLSDFQISESRPGFYSFELKDSEGNKETFYLHQNSVSKEAS
;
A
#
# COMPACT_ATOMS: atom_id res chain seq x y z
N MET A 1 49.86 57.39 -38.02
CA MET A 1 48.74 56.54 -37.53
C MET A 1 49.26 55.11 -37.35
N LYS A 2 49.39 54.64 -36.11
CA LYS A 2 49.92 53.30 -35.79
C LYS A 2 48.75 52.31 -35.81
N LYS A 3 48.66 51.45 -36.83
CA LYS A 3 47.63 50.40 -36.90
C LYS A 3 47.87 49.41 -35.76
N ARG A 4 46.95 49.35 -34.78
CA ARG A 4 46.95 48.32 -33.74
C ARG A 4 46.51 47.01 -34.40
N LEU A 5 47.42 46.05 -34.49
CA LEU A 5 47.08 44.68 -34.89
C LEU A 5 46.27 44.05 -33.74
N ILE A 6 45.04 43.65 -34.03
CA ILE A 6 44.21 42.90 -33.10
C ILE A 6 44.83 41.50 -33.00
N THR A 7 45.60 41.26 -31.95
CA THR A 7 46.03 39.91 -31.58
C THR A 7 44.80 39.14 -31.16
N ARG A 8 44.34 38.22 -32.02
CA ARG A 8 43.41 37.17 -31.62
C ARG A 8 44.09 36.36 -30.52
N HIS A 9 43.39 36.13 -29.41
CA HIS A 9 43.86 35.28 -28.32
C HIS A 9 43.22 33.90 -28.48
N PRO A 10 43.79 33.00 -29.32
CA PRO A 10 43.20 31.69 -29.59
C PRO A 10 43.03 30.87 -28.30
N VAL A 11 43.87 31.11 -27.28
CA VAL A 11 43.77 30.49 -25.96
C VAL A 11 42.49 30.91 -25.23
N ALA A 12 42.06 32.17 -25.34
CA ALA A 12 40.85 32.67 -24.70
C ALA A 12 39.58 32.18 -25.40
N GLU A 13 39.62 32.09 -26.74
CA GLU A 13 38.53 31.50 -27.54
C GLU A 13 38.38 30.00 -27.25
N LEU A 14 39.50 29.27 -27.16
CA LEU A 14 39.52 27.84 -26.81
C LEU A 14 39.03 27.60 -25.37
N ALA A 15 39.44 28.44 -24.42
CA ALA A 15 39.00 28.35 -23.03
C ALA A 15 37.49 28.61 -22.90
N SER A 16 36.96 29.58 -23.63
CA SER A 16 35.52 29.89 -23.65
C SER A 16 34.71 28.74 -24.26
N LEU A 17 35.21 28.14 -25.34
CA LEU A 17 34.60 26.97 -25.97
C LEU A 17 34.57 25.75 -25.04
N LEU A 18 35.67 25.51 -24.32
CA LEU A 18 35.79 24.40 -23.38
C LEU A 18 34.86 24.59 -22.17
N LEU A 19 34.79 25.81 -21.61
CA LEU A 19 33.86 26.14 -20.54
C LEU A 19 32.39 25.94 -20.97
N PHE A 20 32.05 26.37 -22.19
CA PHE A 20 30.72 26.15 -22.75
C PHE A 20 30.40 24.65 -22.89
N GLY A 21 31.34 23.85 -23.38
CA GLY A 21 31.17 22.39 -23.48
C GLY A 21 30.92 21.72 -22.14
N ILE A 22 31.70 22.10 -21.11
CA ILE A 22 31.52 21.61 -19.74
C ILE A 22 30.16 22.03 -19.19
N PHE A 23 29.73 23.28 -19.43
CA PHE A 23 28.42 23.76 -18.99
C PHE A 23 27.27 22.97 -19.62
N VAL A 24 27.31 22.73 -20.92
CA VAL A 24 26.31 21.90 -21.62
C VAL A 24 26.32 20.46 -21.09
N LEU A 25 27.49 19.90 -20.82
CA LEU A 25 27.61 18.56 -20.21
C LEU A 25 26.92 18.51 -18.84
N PHE A 26 27.14 19.51 -17.97
CA PHE A 26 26.47 19.58 -16.68
C PHE A 26 24.95 19.75 -16.82
N LEU A 27 24.47 20.53 -17.79
CA LEU A 27 23.04 20.64 -18.08
C LEU A 27 22.43 19.31 -18.52
N LEU A 28 23.13 18.56 -19.38
CA LEU A 28 22.69 17.23 -19.83
C LEU A 28 22.68 16.23 -18.68
N LEU A 29 23.72 16.21 -17.85
CA LEU A 29 23.78 15.37 -16.65
C LEU A 29 22.63 15.71 -15.69
N MET A 30 22.40 17.00 -15.40
CA MET A 30 21.30 17.45 -14.56
C MET A 30 19.94 17.01 -15.11
N LEU A 31 19.71 17.13 -16.42
CA LEU A 31 18.48 16.70 -17.06
C LEU A 31 18.25 15.19 -16.91
N LEU A 32 19.30 14.38 -17.09
CA LEU A 32 19.24 12.92 -16.90
C LEU A 32 18.96 12.54 -15.45
N PHE A 33 19.59 13.20 -14.48
CA PHE A 33 19.32 12.97 -13.06
C PHE A 33 17.91 13.41 -12.67
N SER A 34 17.42 14.56 -13.12
CA SER A 34 16.06 15.02 -12.85
C SER A 34 15.01 14.07 -13.43
N ALA A 35 15.20 13.60 -14.66
CA ALA A 35 14.29 12.61 -15.27
C ALA A 35 14.32 11.27 -14.52
N ARG A 36 15.51 10.80 -14.10
CA ARG A 36 15.64 9.58 -13.31
C ARG A 36 15.04 9.71 -11.91
N ILE A 37 15.29 10.81 -11.20
CA ILE A 37 14.70 11.07 -9.87
C ILE A 37 13.18 11.15 -9.99
N TYR A 38 12.64 11.84 -10.99
CA TYR A 38 11.20 11.90 -11.22
C TYR A 38 10.61 10.51 -11.51
N GLN A 39 11.26 9.71 -12.36
CA GLN A 39 10.83 8.33 -12.61
C GLN A 39 10.94 7.43 -11.38
N GLN A 40 11.99 7.56 -10.57
CA GLN A 40 12.20 6.78 -9.34
C GLN A 40 11.15 7.15 -8.27
N THR A 41 10.90 8.45 -8.06
CA THR A 41 9.93 8.95 -7.10
C THR A 41 8.50 8.63 -7.54
N VAL A 42 8.17 8.74 -8.83
CA VAL A 42 6.82 8.44 -9.33
C VAL A 42 6.55 6.94 -9.40
N LYS A 43 7.54 6.11 -9.74
CA LYS A 43 7.41 4.64 -9.65
C LYS A 43 7.23 4.17 -8.20
N ASN A 44 7.93 4.78 -7.25
CA ASN A 44 7.75 4.50 -5.82
C ASN A 44 6.42 5.06 -5.25
N THR A 45 5.76 6.01 -5.93
CA THR A 45 4.52 6.64 -5.42
C THR A 45 3.26 6.06 -6.05
N ASN A 46 3.34 5.56 -7.30
CA ASN A 46 2.16 5.07 -8.02
C ASN A 46 2.00 3.53 -8.03
N ALA A 47 3.03 2.76 -7.67
CA ALA A 47 2.98 1.29 -7.70
C ALA A 47 2.48 0.67 -6.39
N GLU A 48 3.00 1.01 -5.21
CA GLU A 48 2.80 0.13 -4.05
C GLU A 48 2.96 0.87 -2.71
N ASN A 49 1.89 1.52 -2.23
CA ASN A 49 1.62 1.46 -0.79
C ASN A 49 0.39 0.58 -0.56
N THR A 50 0.37 -0.58 -1.23
CA THR A 50 -0.67 -1.61 -1.08
C THR A 50 -0.73 -2.09 0.37
N LEU A 51 0.42 -2.24 1.03
CA LEU A 51 0.51 -2.51 2.47
C LEU A 51 -0.15 -1.40 3.30
N GLY A 52 0.24 -0.14 3.12
CA GLY A 52 -0.39 0.97 3.85
C GLY A 52 -1.88 1.11 3.60
N THR A 53 -2.34 0.83 2.37
CA THR A 53 -3.75 0.80 2.01
C THR A 53 -4.48 -0.33 2.76
N ALA A 54 -3.93 -1.55 2.72
CA ALA A 54 -4.48 -2.70 3.43
C ALA A 54 -4.51 -2.48 4.96
N VAL A 55 -3.43 -1.98 5.56
CA VAL A 55 -3.34 -1.67 6.99
C VAL A 55 -4.39 -0.63 7.39
N SER A 56 -4.49 0.47 6.65
CA SER A 56 -5.44 1.55 6.93
C SER A 56 -6.88 1.06 6.81
N TYR A 57 -7.16 0.28 5.76
CA TYR A 57 -8.48 -0.30 5.51
C TYR A 57 -8.88 -1.27 6.62
N LEU A 58 -8.02 -2.25 6.93
CA LEU A 58 -8.24 -3.24 7.99
C LEU A 58 -8.44 -2.57 9.34
N THR A 59 -7.58 -1.61 9.69
CA THR A 59 -7.69 -0.85 10.95
C THR A 59 -9.02 -0.10 11.03
N THR A 60 -9.44 0.53 9.93
CA THR A 60 -10.70 1.28 9.88
C THR A 60 -11.90 0.36 10.00
N LYS A 61 -11.95 -0.72 9.21
CA LYS A 61 -13.03 -1.72 9.28
C LYS A 61 -13.11 -2.38 10.66
N PHE A 62 -11.97 -2.72 11.25
CA PHE A 62 -11.92 -3.28 12.59
C PHE A 62 -12.53 -2.33 13.63
N ARG A 63 -12.14 -1.05 13.60
CA ARG A 63 -12.69 -0.04 14.52
C ARG A 63 -14.18 0.23 14.31
N GLN A 64 -14.65 0.17 13.06
CA GLN A 64 -16.08 0.32 12.74
C GLN A 64 -16.94 -0.80 13.35
N HIS A 65 -16.37 -1.98 13.56
CA HIS A 65 -17.05 -3.15 14.09
C HIS A 65 -16.53 -3.55 15.47
N ASP A 66 -15.96 -2.61 16.24
CA ASP A 66 -15.56 -2.82 17.64
C ASP A 66 -16.81 -2.88 18.54
N THR A 67 -17.64 -3.90 18.31
CA THR A 67 -18.89 -4.20 19.01
C THR A 67 -18.81 -5.62 19.58
N VAL A 68 -19.62 -5.95 20.58
CA VAL A 68 -19.63 -7.30 21.18
C VAL A 68 -19.98 -8.33 20.10
N ASN A 69 -19.14 -9.36 19.92
CA ASN A 69 -19.26 -10.39 18.89
C ASN A 69 -19.25 -9.88 17.43
N GLY A 70 -18.84 -8.62 17.20
CA GLY A 70 -18.79 -8.01 15.88
C GLY A 70 -17.62 -8.45 15.01
N ILE A 71 -16.56 -9.01 15.60
CA ILE A 71 -15.33 -9.42 14.90
C ILE A 71 -15.00 -10.85 15.26
N PHE A 72 -14.67 -11.66 14.25
CA PHE A 72 -14.22 -13.05 14.42
C PHE A 72 -13.45 -13.54 13.19
N THR A 73 -12.68 -14.62 13.33
CA THR A 73 -12.06 -15.31 12.18
C THR A 73 -12.98 -16.41 11.65
N GLY A 74 -13.04 -16.56 10.33
CA GLY A 74 -13.84 -17.59 9.68
C GLY A 74 -13.24 -18.08 8.37
N LYS A 75 -14.07 -18.69 7.54
CA LYS A 75 -13.69 -19.11 6.18
C LYS A 75 -14.74 -18.69 5.16
N LEU A 76 -14.28 -18.35 3.96
CA LEU A 76 -15.10 -18.13 2.76
C LEU A 76 -14.50 -18.99 1.63
N ASP A 77 -15.24 -19.95 1.09
CA ASP A 77 -14.74 -20.89 0.07
C ASP A 77 -13.38 -21.53 0.42
N ASN A 78 -13.25 -21.99 1.67
CA ASN A 78 -12.02 -22.54 2.27
C ASN A 78 -10.85 -21.55 2.46
N LEU A 79 -11.00 -20.29 2.04
CA LEU A 79 -10.03 -19.22 2.31
C LEU A 79 -10.23 -18.70 3.73
N SER A 80 -9.13 -18.54 4.48
CA SER A 80 -9.17 -17.89 5.79
C SER A 80 -9.62 -16.44 5.64
N ALA A 81 -10.54 -16.00 6.49
CA ALA A 81 -11.12 -14.67 6.43
C ALA A 81 -11.21 -14.02 7.82
N LEU A 82 -11.01 -12.69 7.86
CA LEU A 82 -11.49 -11.85 8.95
C LEU A 82 -12.95 -11.51 8.65
N CYS A 83 -13.83 -11.74 9.61
CA CYS A 83 -15.26 -11.53 9.46
C CYS A 83 -15.72 -10.40 10.38
N PHE A 84 -16.55 -9.53 9.84
CA PHE A 84 -17.29 -8.52 10.61
C PHE A 84 -18.79 -8.80 10.52
N ARG A 85 -19.48 -8.80 11.66
CA ARG A 85 -20.93 -9.01 11.74
C ARG A 85 -21.63 -7.70 12.03
N ASP A 86 -22.63 -7.42 11.21
CA ASP A 86 -23.64 -6.39 11.45
C ASP A 86 -25.02 -7.04 11.54
N THR A 87 -25.87 -6.55 12.43
CA THR A 87 -27.28 -6.93 12.48
C THR A 87 -28.12 -5.74 12.03
N LEU A 88 -28.79 -5.89 10.89
CA LEU A 88 -29.72 -4.90 10.33
C LEU A 88 -31.11 -5.52 10.22
N ASN A 89 -32.13 -4.88 10.81
CA ASN A 89 -33.52 -5.36 10.77
C ASN A 89 -33.67 -6.83 11.20
N ASP A 90 -33.02 -7.21 12.32
CA ASP A 90 -33.00 -8.59 12.85
C ASP A 90 -32.37 -9.65 11.92
N GLN A 91 -31.65 -9.21 10.88
CA GLN A 91 -30.92 -10.07 9.97
C GLN A 91 -29.41 -9.81 10.07
N ASP A 92 -28.64 -10.88 10.20
CA ASP A 92 -27.19 -10.82 10.24
C ASP A 92 -26.61 -10.70 8.83
N TYR A 93 -25.67 -9.77 8.69
CA TYR A 93 -24.83 -9.57 7.53
C TYR A 93 -23.37 -9.76 7.94
N ILE A 94 -22.61 -10.39 7.05
CA ILE A 94 -21.19 -10.65 7.26
C ILE A 94 -20.40 -9.95 6.16
N THR A 95 -19.42 -9.14 6.59
CA THR A 95 -18.35 -8.64 5.74
C THR A 95 -17.14 -9.56 5.89
N TYR A 96 -16.72 -10.21 4.81
CA TYR A 96 -15.53 -11.04 4.77
C TYR A 96 -14.36 -10.26 4.18
N ILE A 97 -13.21 -10.26 4.87
CA ILE A 97 -11.93 -9.83 4.32
C ILE A 97 -11.02 -11.04 4.18
N TYR A 98 -10.55 -11.32 2.97
CA TYR A 98 -9.82 -12.55 2.64
C TYR A 98 -8.84 -12.31 1.50
N LEU A 99 -7.87 -13.22 1.36
CA LEU A 99 -6.91 -13.20 0.26
C LEU A 99 -7.34 -14.21 -0.80
N ASP A 100 -7.48 -13.74 -2.05
CA ASP A 100 -7.80 -14.58 -3.19
C ASP A 100 -6.96 -14.13 -4.40
N GLN A 101 -6.23 -15.08 -5.00
CA GLN A 101 -5.40 -14.86 -6.19
C GLN A 101 -4.48 -13.62 -6.10
N GLY A 102 -3.81 -13.43 -4.95
CA GLY A 102 -2.89 -12.31 -4.74
C GLY A 102 -3.56 -10.96 -4.49
N ASN A 103 -4.86 -10.95 -4.20
CA ASN A 103 -5.62 -9.75 -3.90
C ASN A 103 -6.32 -9.88 -2.55
N LEU A 104 -6.14 -8.89 -1.69
CA LEU A 104 -6.98 -8.69 -0.52
C LEU A 104 -8.35 -8.20 -1.00
N LYS A 105 -9.41 -8.94 -0.69
CA LYS A 105 -10.77 -8.66 -1.12
C LYS A 105 -11.72 -8.47 0.05
N GLU A 106 -12.77 -7.70 -0.18
CA GLU A 106 -13.95 -7.58 0.68
C GLU A 106 -15.17 -8.20 0.00
N LEU A 107 -16.00 -8.93 0.76
CA LEU A 107 -17.33 -9.35 0.34
C LEU A 107 -18.35 -9.11 1.46
N PHE A 108 -19.35 -8.27 1.20
CA PHE A 108 -20.50 -8.08 2.09
C PHE A 108 -21.67 -8.94 1.61
N THR A 109 -22.26 -9.74 2.50
CA THR A 109 -23.37 -10.63 2.16
C THR A 109 -24.23 -10.94 3.38
N SER A 110 -25.45 -11.41 3.14
CA SER A 110 -26.30 -11.95 4.21
C SER A 110 -25.64 -13.18 4.83
N GLY A 111 -25.69 -13.32 6.15
CA GLY A 111 -25.15 -14.50 6.86
C GLY A 111 -25.82 -15.82 6.47
N SER A 112 -27.01 -15.77 5.86
CA SER A 112 -27.74 -16.93 5.36
C SER A 112 -27.48 -17.27 3.88
N SER A 113 -26.67 -16.46 3.17
CA SER A 113 -26.43 -16.62 1.73
C SER A 113 -25.24 -17.53 1.43
N SER A 114 -25.28 -18.26 0.32
CA SER A 114 -24.12 -18.97 -0.23
C SER A 114 -23.15 -17.95 -0.85
N ALA A 115 -22.30 -17.39 -0.02
CA ALA A 115 -21.28 -16.43 -0.44
C ALA A 115 -20.23 -17.10 -1.35
N ASN A 116 -19.80 -16.39 -2.39
CA ASN A 116 -18.78 -16.87 -3.33
C ASN A 116 -17.61 -15.87 -3.34
N ALA A 117 -16.39 -16.34 -3.04
CA ALA A 117 -15.17 -15.56 -2.97
C ALA A 117 -14.81 -14.84 -4.28
N SER A 118 -15.28 -15.33 -5.43
CA SER A 118 -15.07 -14.65 -6.71
C SER A 118 -15.84 -13.33 -6.82
N ALA A 119 -16.90 -13.12 -6.03
CA ALA A 119 -17.70 -11.90 -6.03
C ALA A 119 -17.10 -10.76 -5.20
N GLY A 120 -15.96 -10.97 -4.54
CA GLY A 120 -15.30 -9.96 -3.73
C GLY A 120 -14.76 -8.77 -4.53
N THR A 121 -14.73 -7.61 -3.88
CA THR A 121 -14.11 -6.39 -4.40
C THR A 121 -12.68 -6.28 -3.91
N THR A 122 -11.73 -6.04 -4.82
CA THR A 122 -10.31 -5.86 -4.47
C THR A 122 -10.07 -4.58 -3.68
N ILE A 123 -9.35 -4.70 -2.56
CA ILE A 123 -8.87 -3.60 -1.72
C ILE A 123 -7.43 -3.26 -2.08
N ALA A 124 -6.55 -4.26 -2.11
CA ALA A 124 -5.12 -4.11 -2.32
C ALA A 124 -4.51 -5.41 -2.86
N GLN A 125 -3.40 -5.30 -3.57
CA GLN A 125 -2.63 -6.46 -4.03
C GLN A 125 -1.65 -6.91 -2.93
N LEU A 126 -1.73 -8.18 -2.52
CA LEU A 126 -0.90 -8.78 -1.47
C LEU A 126 -0.51 -10.20 -1.87
N SER A 127 0.71 -10.63 -1.54
CA SER A 127 1.15 -12.01 -1.73
C SER A 127 0.74 -12.93 -0.58
N ASP A 128 0.60 -12.38 0.64
CA ASP A 128 0.25 -13.13 1.84
C ASP A 128 -0.60 -12.28 2.80
N PHE A 129 -1.52 -12.93 3.49
CA PHE A 129 -2.39 -12.34 4.50
C PHE A 129 -2.69 -13.37 5.59
N GLN A 130 -2.18 -13.12 6.78
CA GLN A 130 -2.37 -13.99 7.93
C GLN A 130 -3.00 -13.20 9.07
N ILE A 131 -3.96 -13.84 9.72
CA ILE A 131 -4.66 -13.31 10.88
C ILE A 131 -4.60 -14.39 11.96
N SER A 132 -4.29 -14.00 13.19
CA SER A 132 -4.43 -14.87 14.35
C SER A 132 -5.03 -14.10 15.52
N GLU A 133 -5.92 -14.75 16.26
CA GLU A 133 -6.42 -14.25 17.53
C GLU A 133 -5.65 -14.95 18.65
N SER A 134 -4.79 -14.20 19.34
CA SER A 134 -3.93 -14.76 20.38
C SER A 134 -4.67 -15.00 21.70
N ARG A 135 -5.65 -14.13 21.98
CA ARG A 135 -6.57 -14.15 23.12
C ARG A 135 -7.87 -13.47 22.68
N PRO A 136 -9.01 -13.70 23.35
CA PRO A 136 -10.28 -13.07 22.99
C PRO A 136 -10.14 -11.55 22.80
N GLY A 137 -10.45 -11.06 21.60
CA GLY A 137 -10.37 -9.65 21.23
C GLY A 137 -8.98 -9.14 20.81
N PHE A 138 -7.91 -9.95 20.88
CA PHE A 138 -6.53 -9.56 20.51
C PHE A 138 -6.08 -10.21 19.22
N TYR A 139 -6.09 -9.43 18.14
CA TYR A 139 -5.78 -9.87 16.79
C TYR A 139 -4.37 -9.42 16.35
N SER A 140 -3.65 -10.34 15.72
CA SER A 140 -2.37 -10.10 15.04
C SER A 140 -2.56 -10.26 13.55
N PHE A 141 -2.04 -9.31 12.78
CA PHE A 141 -2.09 -9.28 11.33
C PHE A 141 -0.68 -9.31 10.76
N GLU A 142 -0.46 -10.15 9.75
CA GLU A 142 0.75 -10.18 8.95
C GLU A 142 0.36 -10.06 7.47
N LEU A 143 0.89 -9.04 6.80
CA LEU A 143 0.66 -8.76 5.39
C LEU A 143 2.00 -8.83 4.65
N LYS A 144 1.99 -9.35 3.41
CA LYS A 144 3.12 -9.25 2.49
C LYS A 144 2.68 -8.71 1.14
N ASP A 145 3.44 -7.79 0.57
CA ASP A 145 3.20 -7.31 -0.81
C ASP A 145 3.84 -8.22 -1.86
N SER A 146 3.76 -7.82 -3.13
CA SER A 146 4.30 -8.60 -4.24
C SER A 146 5.84 -8.61 -4.30
N GLU A 147 6.49 -7.63 -3.69
CA GLU A 147 7.94 -7.50 -3.58
C GLU A 147 8.53 -8.29 -2.38
N GLY A 148 7.66 -8.77 -1.48
CA GLY A 148 8.02 -9.51 -0.28
C GLY A 148 8.26 -8.63 0.94
N ASN A 149 7.96 -7.32 0.86
CA ASN A 149 7.94 -6.46 2.04
C ASN A 149 6.81 -6.92 2.96
N LYS A 150 7.07 -6.87 4.27
CA LYS A 150 6.16 -7.38 5.29
C LYS A 150 5.75 -6.28 6.24
N GLU A 151 4.45 -6.20 6.53
CA GLU A 151 3.91 -5.38 7.61
C GLU A 151 3.29 -6.28 8.68
N THR A 152 3.48 -5.95 9.95
CA THR A 152 2.85 -6.65 11.08
C THR A 152 2.29 -5.64 12.06
N PHE A 153 1.03 -5.81 12.44
CA PHE A 153 0.34 -4.92 13.38
C PHE A 153 -0.69 -5.69 14.21
N TYR A 154 -1.11 -5.06 15.30
CA TYR A 154 -2.01 -5.66 16.28
C TYR A 154 -3.22 -4.76 16.49
N LEU A 155 -4.40 -5.36 16.62
CA LEU A 155 -5.64 -4.66 16.97
C LEU A 155 -6.31 -5.34 18.15
N HIS A 156 -6.86 -4.50 19.03
CA HIS A 156 -7.63 -4.95 20.19
C HIS A 156 -9.08 -4.49 20.03
N GLN A 157 -10.00 -5.43 20.16
CA GLN A 157 -11.44 -5.18 20.26
C GLN A 157 -11.73 -4.78 21.71
N ASN A 158 -12.18 -3.55 21.95
CA ASN A 158 -12.46 -3.08 23.30
C ASN A 158 -13.81 -3.58 23.82
N SER A 159 -14.72 -3.93 22.91
CA SER A 159 -16.07 -4.38 23.24
C SER A 159 -16.15 -5.89 23.55
N VAL A 160 -15.14 -6.49 24.20
CA VAL A 160 -15.20 -7.91 24.58
C VAL A 160 -16.29 -8.13 25.62
N SER A 161 -17.09 -9.19 25.47
CA SER A 161 -18.07 -9.58 26.48
C SER A 161 -17.38 -9.81 27.84
N LYS A 162 -17.97 -9.30 28.92
CA LYS A 162 -17.44 -9.37 30.30
C LYS A 162 -17.39 -10.79 30.91
N GLU A 163 -17.57 -11.84 30.12
CA GLU A 163 -17.70 -13.22 30.61
C GLU A 163 -16.47 -14.06 30.29
N ALA A 164 -15.31 -13.64 30.81
CA ALA A 164 -14.14 -14.50 31.01
C ALA A 164 -13.18 -13.82 31.99
N SER A 165 -13.61 -13.63 33.24
CA SER A 165 -12.73 -13.26 34.34
C SER A 165 -12.95 -14.17 35.53
#